data_AF-A0A1Y6AF91-F1
#
_entry.id   AF-A0A1Y6AF91-F1
#
_cell.length_a   1.000
_cell.length_b   1.000
_cell.length_c   1.000
_cell.angle_alpha   90.00
_cell.angle_beta   90.00
_cell.angle_gamma   90.00
#
_symmetry.space_group_name_H-M   'P 1'
#
loop_
_entity.id
_entity.type
_entity.pdbx_description
1 polymer ?
#
loop_
_entity_poly.entity_id
_entity_poly.type
_entity_poly.pdbx_seq_one_letter_code
_entity_poly.pdbx_strand_id
1 'polypeptide(L)'
;MELRTTADGNSYIIEVEKKKASKKGIIARSLTLLTGSFFILLGIVLSITIIGAIVGIPLIIFGLPFVFASLGYQRVECPNCNRKQTVKKGIGNFKCHSCEKNTLIEWK
;
A
#
# COMPACT_ATOMS: atom_id res chain seq x y z
N MET A 1 -21.90 1.35 0.75
CA MET A 1 -21.11 0.11 0.69
C MET A 1 -22.12 -0.99 0.46
N GLU A 2 -22.14 -1.56 -0.74
CA GLU A 2 -23.00 -2.70 -1.03
C GLU A 2 -22.29 -3.96 -0.54
N LEU A 3 -23.00 -4.77 0.26
CA LEU A 3 -22.48 -5.99 0.86
C LEU A 3 -23.09 -7.17 0.12
N ARG A 4 -22.26 -8.00 -0.52
CA ARG A 4 -22.68 -9.27 -1.09
C ARG A 4 -21.99 -10.41 -0.36
N THR A 5 -22.67 -11.51 -0.08
CA THR A 5 -22.06 -12.70 0.50
C THR A 5 -21.62 -13.65 -0.62
N THR A 6 -20.45 -14.27 -0.47
CA THR A 6 -20.00 -15.35 -1.37
C THR A 6 -20.98 -16.53 -1.29
N ALA A 7 -21.08 -17.33 -2.36
CA ALA A 7 -21.93 -18.52 -2.42
C ALA A 7 -21.69 -19.52 -1.26
N ASP A 8 -20.49 -19.50 -0.67
CA ASP A 8 -20.10 -20.31 0.49
C ASP A 8 -20.64 -19.77 1.84
N GLY A 9 -21.31 -18.61 1.86
CA GLY A 9 -21.88 -17.97 3.05
C GLY A 9 -20.87 -17.44 4.08
N ASN A 10 -19.58 -17.73 3.92
CA ASN A 10 -18.55 -17.52 4.93
C ASN A 10 -17.70 -16.25 4.74
N SER A 11 -17.74 -15.63 3.55
CA SER A 11 -16.99 -14.41 3.22
C SER A 11 -17.91 -13.32 2.67
N TYR A 12 -17.61 -12.08 3.09
CA TYR A 12 -18.28 -10.89 2.58
C TYR A 12 -17.47 -10.29 1.42
N ILE A 13 -18.18 -9.91 0.36
CA ILE A 13 -17.72 -9.13 -0.78
C ILE A 13 -18.19 -7.70 -0.55
N ILE A 14 -17.24 -6.78 -0.45
CA ILE A 14 -17.52 -5.35 -0.34
C ILE A 14 -17.14 -4.65 -1.64
N GLU A 15 -18.10 -3.92 -2.21
CA GLU A 15 -17.80 -2.98 -3.29
C GLU A 15 -17.23 -1.70 -2.70
N VAL A 16 -15.98 -1.41 -3.04
CA VAL A 16 -15.27 -0.21 -2.57
C VAL A 16 -14.91 0.63 -3.79
N GLU A 17 -15.53 1.81 -3.87
CA GLU A 17 -15.09 2.82 -4.82
C GLU A 17 -13.64 3.21 -4.51
N LYS A 18 -12.77 3.14 -5.51
CA LYS A 18 -11.43 3.68 -5.42
C LYS A 18 -11.59 5.18 -5.16
N LYS A 19 -11.25 5.64 -3.95
CA LYS A 19 -11.19 7.09 -3.70
C LYS A 19 -10.21 7.66 -4.73
N LYS A 20 -10.73 8.47 -5.66
CA LYS A 20 -9.89 9.21 -6.62
C LYS A 20 -8.84 9.94 -5.80
N ALA A 21 -7.58 9.62 -6.06
CA ALA A 21 -6.51 10.38 -5.45
C ALA A 21 -6.67 11.83 -5.91
N SER A 22 -6.69 12.77 -4.96
CA SER A 22 -6.68 14.20 -5.29
C SER A 22 -5.50 14.48 -6.22
N LYS A 23 -5.62 15.41 -7.18
CA LYS A 23 -4.50 15.78 -8.08
C LYS A 23 -3.22 16.05 -7.28
N LYS A 24 -3.33 16.71 -6.12
CA LYS A 24 -2.22 16.94 -5.17
C LYS A 24 -1.65 15.64 -4.58
N GLY A 25 -2.50 14.68 -4.24
CA GLY A 25 -2.08 13.38 -3.70
C GLY A 25 -1.45 12.44 -4.74
N ILE A 26 -1.83 12.57 -6.02
CA ILE A 26 -1.16 11.87 -7.13
C ILE A 26 0.24 12.46 -7.33
N ILE A 27 0.34 13.78 -7.44
CA ILE A 27 1.62 14.48 -7.61
C ILE A 27 2.57 14.17 -6.44
N ALA A 28 2.08 14.24 -5.20
CA ALA A 28 2.86 13.91 -4.02
C ALA A 28 3.37 12.46 -4.04
N ARG A 29 2.51 11.50 -4.43
CA ARG A 29 2.92 10.08 -4.56
C ARG A 29 3.97 9.88 -5.63
N SER A 30 3.77 10.47 -6.81
CA SER A 30 4.73 10.40 -7.91
C SER A 30 6.07 11.01 -7.51
N LEU A 31 6.07 12.16 -6.82
CA LEU A 31 7.28 12.80 -6.34
C LEU A 31 7.99 11.93 -5.30
N THR A 32 7.26 11.39 -4.31
CA THR A 32 7.85 10.48 -3.31
C THR A 32 8.41 9.20 -3.91
N LEU A 33 7.75 8.65 -4.95
CA LEU A 33 8.26 7.49 -5.68
C LEU A 33 9.55 7.84 -6.42
N LEU A 34 9.59 8.99 -7.09
CA LEU A 34 10.77 9.46 -7.83
C LEU A 34 11.95 9.68 -6.89
N THR A 35 11.72 10.37 -5.77
CA THR A 35 12.72 10.65 -4.74
C THR A 35 13.24 9.36 -4.12
N GLY A 36 12.35 8.45 -3.72
CA GLY A 36 12.74 7.16 -3.14
C GLY A 36 13.54 6.29 -4.12
N SER A 37 13.09 6.21 -5.37
CA SER A 37 13.80 5.48 -6.43
C SER A 37 15.18 6.07 -6.70
N PHE A 38 15.30 7.40 -6.73
CA PHE A 38 16.58 8.08 -6.94
C PHE A 38 17.60 7.74 -5.84
N PHE A 39 17.21 7.80 -4.56
CA PHE A 39 18.09 7.45 -3.45
C PHE A 39 18.51 5.97 -3.47
N ILE A 40 17.59 5.07 -3.82
CA ILE A 40 17.90 3.64 -3.94
C ILE A 40 18.88 3.39 -5.08
N LEU A 41 18.64 3.96 -6.26
CA LEU A 41 19.53 3.81 -7.43
C LEU A 41 20.93 4.38 -7.14
N LEU A 42 21.02 5.56 -6.55
CA LEU A 42 22.30 6.14 -6.12
C LEU A 42 23.00 5.27 -5.10
N GLY A 43 22.27 4.76 -4.11
CA GLY A 43 22.82 3.88 -3.08
C GLY A 43 23.35 2.57 -3.66
N ILE A 44 22.65 1.99 -4.64
CA ILE A 44 23.11 0.80 -5.37
C ILE A 44 24.40 1.10 -6.14
N VAL A 45 24.46 2.21 -6.88
CA VAL A 45 25.65 2.61 -7.64
C VAL A 45 26.85 2.84 -6.71
N LEU A 46 26.64 3.51 -5.57
CA LEU A 46 27.69 3.73 -4.57
C LEU A 46 28.16 2.41 -3.95
N SER A 47 27.26 1.45 -3.76
CA SER A 47 27.59 0.16 -3.14
C SER A 47 28.40 -0.79 -4.04
N ILE A 48 28.73 -0.41 -5.28
CA ILE A 48 29.59 -1.20 -6.16
C ILE A 48 31.01 -1.35 -5.57
N THR A 49 31.45 -0.38 -4.74
CA THR A 49 32.75 -0.44 -4.05
C THR A 49 32.57 -0.70 -2.56
N ILE A 50 33.54 -1.38 -1.91
CA ILE A 50 33.49 -1.68 -0.46
C ILE A 50 33.35 -0.40 0.38
N ILE A 51 34.10 0.66 0.01
CA ILE A 51 34.03 1.97 0.69
C ILE A 51 32.67 2.61 0.44
N GLY A 52 32.18 2.55 -0.80
CA GLY A 52 30.89 3.12 -1.15
C GLY A 52 29.70 2.36 -0.56
N ALA A 53 29.83 1.08 -0.20
CA ALA A 53 28.79 0.32 0.50
C ALA A 53 28.51 0.85 1.92
N ILE A 54 29.53 1.40 2.61
CA ILE A 54 29.39 2.00 3.95
C ILE A 54 28.38 3.16 3.91
N VAL A 55 28.38 3.94 2.82
CA VAL A 55 27.48 5.08 2.63
C VAL A 55 26.23 4.68 1.84
N GLY A 56 26.37 3.77 0.88
CA GLY A 56 25.32 3.34 -0.04
C GLY A 56 24.22 2.53 0.62
N ILE A 57 24.57 1.60 1.52
CA ILE A 57 23.58 0.76 2.24
C ILE A 57 22.64 1.63 3.09
N PRO A 58 23.13 2.55 3.96
CA PRO A 58 22.26 3.49 4.67
C PRO A 58 21.37 4.32 3.74
N LEU A 59 21.88 4.73 2.58
CA LEU A 59 21.13 5.52 1.60
C LEU A 59 19.95 4.73 0.99
N ILE A 60 20.16 3.44 0.70
CA ILE A 60 19.10 2.54 0.23
C ILE A 60 18.03 2.39 1.31
N ILE A 61 18.43 2.14 2.56
CA ILE A 61 17.50 2.01 3.70
C ILE A 61 16.68 3.29 3.86
N PHE A 62 17.31 4.46 3.71
CA PHE A 62 16.64 5.75 3.78
C PHE A 62 15.65 5.98 2.63
N GLY A 63 15.91 5.43 1.43
CA GLY A 63 15.01 5.55 0.27
C GLY A 63 13.76 4.68 0.34
N LEU A 64 13.81 3.54 1.04
CA LEU A 64 12.70 2.57 1.14
C LEU A 64 11.39 3.19 1.66
N PRO A 65 11.36 3.95 2.78
CA PRO A 65 10.15 4.59 3.29
C PRO A 65 9.42 5.46 2.28
N PHE A 66 10.15 6.17 1.40
CA PHE A 66 9.57 7.03 0.38
C PHE A 66 8.83 6.23 -0.70
N VAL A 67 9.40 5.08 -1.09
CA VAL A 67 8.75 4.15 -2.01
C VAL A 67 7.51 3.53 -1.35
N PHE A 68 7.59 3.10 -0.09
CA PHE A 68 6.43 2.56 0.63
C PHE A 68 5.31 3.59 0.81
N ALA A 69 5.62 4.86 1.08
CA ALA A 69 4.63 5.93 1.20
C ALA A 69 3.90 6.22 -0.12
N SER A 70 4.53 5.94 -1.25
CA SER A 70 3.91 6.08 -2.57
C SER A 70 2.85 4.99 -2.86
N LEU A 71 2.95 3.82 -2.20
CA LEU A 71 2.01 2.72 -2.38
C LEU A 71 0.64 3.18 -1.88
N GLY A 72 -0.33 3.20 -2.78
CA GLY A 72 -1.60 3.83 -2.48
C GLY A 72 -2.43 3.01 -1.51
N TYR A 73 -2.44 3.37 -0.23
CA TYR A 73 -3.34 2.78 0.76
C TYR A 73 -4.70 3.50 0.81
N GLN A 74 -5.75 2.78 1.17
CA GLN A 74 -7.10 3.28 1.43
C GLN A 74 -7.62 2.67 2.74
N ARG A 75 -8.28 3.49 3.55
CA ARG A 75 -9.01 3.00 4.72
C ARG A 75 -10.35 2.42 4.25
N VAL A 76 -10.57 1.16 4.54
CA VAL A 76 -11.84 0.45 4.32
C VAL A 76 -12.37 -0.04 5.66
N GLU A 77 -13.69 -0.11 5.78
CA GLU A 77 -14.36 -0.57 6.99
C GLU A 77 -14.65 -2.07 6.86
N CYS A 78 -14.32 -2.85 7.89
CA CYS A 78 -14.60 -4.28 7.88
C CYS A 78 -16.10 -4.51 8.16
N PRO A 79 -16.83 -5.24 7.30
CA PRO A 79 -18.27 -5.45 7.48
C PRO A 79 -18.62 -6.31 8.69
N ASN A 80 -17.68 -7.12 9.20
CA ASN A 80 -17.93 -8.04 10.31
C ASN A 80 -17.75 -7.39 11.69
N CYS A 81 -16.96 -6.32 11.80
CA CYS A 81 -16.65 -5.70 13.10
C CYS A 81 -16.66 -4.17 13.10
N ASN A 82 -17.00 -3.54 11.96
CA ASN A 82 -17.01 -2.10 11.73
C ASN A 82 -15.70 -1.38 12.11
N ARG A 83 -14.58 -2.12 12.12
CA ARG A 83 -13.25 -1.55 12.37
C ARG A 83 -12.62 -1.11 11.04
N LYS A 84 -12.08 0.10 11.03
CA LYS A 84 -11.37 0.66 9.87
C LYS A 84 -9.99 0.02 9.76
N GLN A 85 -9.68 -0.51 8.58
CA GLN A 85 -8.40 -1.13 8.25
C GLN A 85 -7.77 -0.42 7.07
N THR A 86 -6.44 -0.32 7.07
CA THR A 86 -5.68 0.24 5.96
C THR A 86 -5.37 -0.88 4.97
N VAL A 87 -5.99 -0.86 3.80
CA VAL A 87 -5.75 -1.85 2.74
C VAL A 87 -5.05 -1.20 1.56
N LYS A 88 -4.19 -1.96 0.87
CA LYS A 88 -3.55 -1.51 -0.37
C LYS A 88 -4.62 -1.40 -1.46
N LYS A 89 -4.68 -0.27 -2.17
CA LYS A 89 -5.62 -0.10 -3.29
C LYS A 89 -5.35 -1.18 -4.35
N GLY A 90 -6.41 -1.85 -4.81
CA GLY A 90 -6.34 -2.90 -5.83
C GLY A 90 -6.12 -4.33 -5.30
N ILE A 91 -6.07 -4.54 -3.98
CA ILE A 91 -6.00 -5.90 -3.41
C ILE A 91 -7.37 -6.59 -3.47
N GLY A 92 -7.46 -7.82 -3.98
CA GLY A 92 -8.73 -8.52 -4.14
C GLY A 92 -9.37 -9.02 -2.83
N ASN A 93 -8.59 -9.13 -1.75
CA ASN A 93 -9.08 -9.52 -0.44
C ASN A 93 -8.23 -8.93 0.68
N PHE A 94 -8.76 -8.91 1.91
CA PHE A 94 -7.99 -8.61 3.10
C PHE A 94 -8.51 -9.39 4.30
N LYS A 95 -7.59 -9.85 5.16
CA LYS A 95 -7.92 -10.37 6.48
C LYS A 95 -8.01 -9.21 7.47
N CYS A 96 -9.15 -9.07 8.16
CA CYS A 96 -9.27 -8.04 9.20
C CYS A 96 -8.44 -8.41 10.42
N HIS A 97 -7.56 -7.52 10.89
CA HIS A 97 -6.75 -7.76 12.09
C HIS A 97 -7.58 -7.80 13.40
N SER A 98 -8.82 -7.28 13.39
CA SER A 98 -9.64 -7.21 14.60
C SER A 98 -10.55 -8.43 14.81
N CYS A 99 -11.06 -9.01 13.73
CA CYS A 99 -12.00 -10.13 13.79
C CYS A 99 -11.50 -11.37 13.04
N GLU A 100 -10.31 -11.28 12.44
CA GLU A 100 -9.64 -12.34 11.67
C GLU A 100 -10.42 -12.94 10.50
N LYS A 101 -11.57 -12.38 10.15
CA LYS A 101 -12.35 -12.80 9.00
C LYS A 101 -11.76 -12.23 7.71
N ASN A 102 -11.79 -13.06 6.66
CA ASN A 102 -11.42 -12.64 5.31
C ASN A 102 -12.58 -11.88 4.65
N THR A 103 -12.28 -10.77 4.01
CA THR A 103 -13.24 -9.96 3.27
C THR A 103 -12.71 -9.75 1.85
N LEU A 104 -13.53 -10.07 0.85
CA LEU A 104 -13.24 -9.85 -0.56
C LEU A 104 -13.55 -8.40 -0.90
N ILE A 105 -12.67 -7.72 -1.63
CA ILE A 105 -12.86 -6.34 -2.08
C ILE A 105 -12.98 -6.33 -3.58
N GLU A 106 -14.12 -5.88 -4.08
CA GLU A 106 -14.29 -5.51 -5.47
C GLU A 106 -14.08 -4.02 -5.62
N TRP A 107 -13.08 -3.64 -6.41
CA TRP A 107 -12.73 -2.24 -6.59
C TRP A 107 -13.44 -1.66 -7.82
N LYS A 108 -14.29 -0.67 -7.59
CA LYS A 108 -14.96 0.11 -8.63
C LYS A 108 -14.24 1.44 -8.91
#